data_AF-A0ABD0R767-F1
#
_entry.id   AF-A0ABD0R767-F1
#
_cell.length_a   1.000
_cell.length_b   1.000
_cell.length_c   1.000
_cell.angle_alpha   90.00
_cell.angle_beta   90.00
_cell.angle_gamma   90.00
#
_symmetry.space_group_name_H-M   'P 1'
#
loop_
_entity.id
_entity.type
_entity.pdbx_description
1 polymer ?
#
loop_
_entity_poly.entity_id
_entity_poly.type
_entity_poly.pdbx_seq_one_letter_code
_entity_poly.pdbx_strand_id
1 'polypeptide(L)'
;MINSGAALNLIHKDIVSKYSIPTQPCIPPIQIKAINDTLIDQGITHRTKTLKLQVGLLHQENITLYIVDSPKYEVIPGYPWLSIHDPVTS
;
A
#
# COMPACT_ATOMS: atom_id res chain seq x y z
N MET A 1 -10.08 -2.03 5.58
CA MET A 1 -9.83 -1.02 6.63
C MET A 1 -8.96 0.07 6.03
N ILE A 2 -9.46 1.30 5.92
CA ILE A 2 -8.75 2.45 5.32
C ILE A 2 -8.10 3.21 6.48
N ASN A 3 -6.78 3.34 6.52
CA ASN A 3 -6.09 3.98 7.64
C ASN A 3 -5.52 5.34 7.20
N SER A 4 -6.10 6.43 7.69
CA SER A 4 -5.77 7.80 7.30
C SER A 4 -4.36 8.31 7.71
N GLY A 5 -3.58 7.48 8.38
CA GLY A 5 -2.26 7.84 8.92
C GLY A 5 -1.06 7.06 8.39
N ALA A 6 -1.20 6.17 7.40
CA ALA A 6 -0.06 5.38 6.92
C ALA A 6 0.82 6.18 5.95
N ALA A 7 2.15 6.19 6.07
CA ALA A 7 3.00 6.96 5.14
C ALA A 7 3.00 6.41 3.68
N LEU A 8 2.56 5.17 3.48
CA LEU A 8 2.63 4.43 2.22
C LEU A 8 1.34 3.66 1.95
N ASN A 9 1.01 3.47 0.66
CA ASN A 9 -0.04 2.55 0.25
C ASN A 9 0.50 1.12 0.26
N LEU A 10 -0.02 0.25 1.11
CA LEU A 10 0.43 -1.13 1.28
C LEU A 10 -0.57 -2.11 0.66
N ILE A 11 -0.06 -3.21 0.12
CA ILE A 11 -0.84 -4.34 -0.39
C ILE A 11 -0.27 -5.66 0.11
N HIS A 12 -1.13 -6.59 0.51
CA HIS A 12 -0.69 -7.92 0.90
C HIS A 12 -0.20 -8.71 -0.31
N LYS A 13 0.89 -9.47 -0.12
CA LYS A 13 1.50 -10.30 -1.15
C LYS A 13 0.52 -11.30 -1.79
N ASP A 14 -0.41 -11.85 -1.03
CA ASP A 14 -1.40 -12.80 -1.57
C ASP A 14 -2.30 -12.18 -2.63
N ILE A 15 -2.68 -10.90 -2.49
CA ILE A 15 -3.48 -10.20 -3.50
C ILE A 15 -2.66 -10.01 -4.77
N VAL A 16 -1.39 -9.62 -4.63
CA VAL A 16 -0.45 -9.48 -5.75
C VAL A 16 -0.34 -10.78 -6.52
N SER A 17 -0.15 -11.90 -5.81
CA SER A 17 -0.07 -13.23 -6.42
C SER A 17 -1.39 -13.68 -7.05
N LYS A 18 -2.51 -13.50 -6.36
CA LYS A 18 -3.84 -13.91 -6.82
C LYS A 18 -4.24 -13.23 -8.14
N TYR A 19 -3.92 -11.95 -8.28
CA TYR A 19 -4.24 -11.16 -9.48
C TYR A 19 -3.08 -11.04 -10.47
N SER A 20 -1.96 -11.73 -10.23
CA SER A 20 -0.75 -11.67 -11.06
C SER A 20 -0.29 -10.23 -11.34
N ILE A 21 -0.33 -9.38 -10.30
CA ILE A 21 -0.02 -7.96 -10.43
C ILE A 21 1.48 -7.80 -10.70
N PRO A 22 1.89 -7.06 -11.76
CA PRO A 22 3.31 -6.84 -12.03
C PRO A 22 4.02 -6.09 -10.91
N THR A 23 5.19 -6.60 -10.50
CA THR A 23 6.00 -6.03 -9.40
C THR A 23 7.39 -5.59 -9.88
N GLN A 24 8.05 -4.78 -9.05
CA GLN A 24 9.45 -4.37 -9.23
C GLN A 24 10.13 -4.22 -7.86
N PRO A 25 11.45 -4.48 -7.76
CA PRO A 25 12.17 -4.37 -6.50
C PRO A 25 12.31 -2.91 -6.04
N CYS A 26 12.39 -2.73 -4.72
CA CYS A 26 12.78 -1.49 -4.05
C CYS A 26 14.24 -1.60 -3.64
N ILE A 27 15.11 -0.79 -4.26
CA ILE A 27 16.55 -0.77 -3.98
C ILE A 27 16.94 0.68 -3.68
N PRO A 28 17.41 1.00 -2.46
CA PRO A 28 17.48 0.12 -1.29
C PRO A 28 16.09 -0.25 -0.73
N PRO A 29 15.96 -1.32 0.08
CA PRO A 29 14.72 -1.64 0.79
C PRO A 29 14.22 -0.47 1.64
N ILE A 30 12.91 -0.28 1.67
CA ILE A 30 12.28 0.81 2.43
C ILE A 30 12.07 0.35 3.87
N GLN A 31 12.79 0.97 4.79
CA GLN A 31 12.66 0.70 6.22
C GLN A 31 11.38 1.36 6.74
N ILE A 32 10.52 0.57 7.38
CA ILE A 32 9.29 1.07 8.01
C ILE A 32 9.34 0.71 9.49
N LYS A 33 9.30 1.74 10.34
CA LYS A 33 8.99 1.59 11.76
C LYS A 33 7.48 1.69 11.92
N ALA A 34 6.83 0.57 12.24
CA ALA A 34 5.48 0.61 12.74
C ALA A 34 5.52 1.23 14.15
N ILE A 35 4.50 2.01 14.51
CA ILE A 35 4.35 2.65 15.84
C ILE A 35 4.30 1.59 16.96
N ASN A 36 4.07 0.32 16.63
CA ASN A 36 3.91 -0.79 17.56
C ASN A 36 5.18 -1.66 17.70
N ASP A 37 6.36 -1.13 17.37
CA ASP A 37 7.69 -1.77 17.50
C ASP A 37 7.92 -3.10 16.76
N THR A 38 6.93 -3.64 16.03
CA THR A 38 7.18 -4.67 15.02
C THR A 38 7.85 -4.03 13.81
N LEU A 39 9.18 -4.02 13.83
CA LEU A 39 9.98 -3.83 12.61
C LEU A 39 9.63 -4.97 11.65
N ILE A 40 9.36 -4.64 10.39
CA ILE A 40 9.51 -5.61 9.32
C ILE A 40 11.03 -5.75 9.18
N ASP A 41 11.61 -6.83 9.70
CA ASP A 41 13.07 -6.99 9.87
C ASP A 41 13.91 -6.69 8.61
N GLN A 42 13.34 -6.86 7.41
CA GLN A 42 14.01 -6.60 6.13
C GLN A 42 13.49 -5.35 5.40
N GLY A 43 12.52 -4.64 5.98
CA GLY A 43 11.80 -3.54 5.32
C GLY A 43 10.96 -4.03 4.13
N ILE A 44 10.41 -3.08 3.37
CA ILE A 44 9.72 -3.38 2.11
C ILE A 44 10.74 -3.50 0.98
N THR A 45 10.79 -4.67 0.38
CA THR A 45 11.72 -5.00 -0.70
C THR A 45 11.09 -4.90 -2.09
N HIS A 46 9.76 -4.84 -2.20
CA HIS A 46 9.05 -4.84 -3.48
C HIS A 46 7.84 -3.91 -3.49
N ARG A 47 7.53 -3.39 -4.67
CA ARG A 47 6.33 -2.60 -4.96
C ARG A 47 5.70 -3.05 -6.28
N THR A 48 4.44 -2.74 -6.48
CA THR A 48 3.80 -2.92 -7.79
C THR A 48 4.42 -1.95 -8.80
N LYS A 49 4.30 -2.27 -10.09
CA LYS A 49 4.38 -1.22 -11.13
C LYS A 49 3.21 -0.24 -10.93
N THR A 50 3.28 0.93 -11.55
CA THR A 50 2.18 1.90 -11.50
C THR A 50 0.90 1.25 -12.00
N LEU A 51 -0.11 1.22 -11.13
CA LEU A 51 -1.44 0.70 -11.42
C LEU A 51 -2.38 1.87 -11.67
N LYS A 52 -3.36 1.68 -12.56
CA LYS A 52 -4.48 2.61 -12.69
C LYS A 52 -5.60 2.15 -11.76
N LEU A 53 -5.83 2.88 -10.68
CA LEU A 53 -6.92 2.63 -9.75
C LEU A 53 -8.13 3.42 -10.20
N GLN A 54 -9.26 2.73 -10.37
CA GLN A 54 -10.58 3.34 -10.56
C GLN A 54 -11.30 3.31 -9.21
N VAL A 55 -11.69 4.48 -8.71
CA VAL A 55 -12.52 4.61 -7.51
C VAL A 55 -13.86 5.21 -7.91
N GLY A 56 -14.94 4.46 -7.68
CA GLY A 56 -16.27 4.85 -8.14
C GLY A 56 -16.32 5.06 -9.66
N LEU A 57 -17.23 5.91 -10.12
CA LEU A 57 -17.47 6.12 -11.56
C LEU A 57 -16.54 7.18 -12.19
N LEU A 58 -16.13 8.18 -11.41
CA LEU A 58 -15.49 9.40 -11.95
C LEU A 58 -14.04 9.61 -11.51
N HIS A 59 -13.51 8.79 -10.60
CA HIS A 59 -12.14 8.98 -10.12
C HIS A 59 -11.19 7.91 -10.67
N GLN A 60 -10.13 8.37 -11.34
CA GLN A 60 -9.01 7.55 -11.79
C GLN A 60 -7.71 8.14 -11.29
N GLU A 61 -6.83 7.29 -10.76
CA GLU A 61 -5.50 7.72 -10.36
C GLU A 61 -4.45 6.65 -10.62
N ASN A 62 -3.21 7.12 -10.80
CA ASN A 62 -2.05 6.26 -10.90
C ASN A 62 -1.49 6.03 -9.50
N ILE A 63 -1.54 4.78 -9.03
CA ILE A 63 -1.10 4.39 -7.69
C ILE A 63 0.04 3.39 -7.76
N THR A 64 0.95 3.48 -6.80
CA THR A 64 1.97 2.45 -6.54
C THR A 64 1.72 1.88 -5.16
N LEU A 65 1.66 0.55 -5.06
CA LEU A 65 1.41 -0.17 -3.81
C LEU A 65 2.68 -0.90 -3.38
N TYR A 66 2.98 -0.86 -2.09
CA TYR A 66 4.15 -1.46 -1.49
C TYR A 66 3.77 -2.80 -0.86
N ILE A 67 4.55 -3.83 -1.18
CA ILE A 67 4.15 -5.21 -0.89
C ILE A 67 4.62 -5.57 0.52
N VAL A 68 3.68 -6.04 1.33
CA VAL A 68 3.94 -6.54 2.68
C VAL A 68 3.53 -8.00 2.80
N ASP A 69 4.33 -8.76 3.53
CA ASP A 69 4.08 -10.15 3.89
C ASP A 69 3.82 -10.16 5.40
N SER A 70 2.63 -9.68 5.79
CA SER A 70 2.25 -9.55 7.21
C SER A 70 0.82 -10.04 7.40
N PRO A 71 0.57 -11.02 8.29
CA PRO A 71 -0.71 -11.71 8.42
C PRO A 71 -1.86 -10.85 8.97
N LYS A 72 -1.64 -9.55 9.22
CA LYS A 72 -2.61 -8.68 9.89
C LYS A 72 -3.42 -7.74 8.98
N TYR A 73 -2.98 -7.42 7.75
CA TYR A 73 -3.66 -6.36 6.96
C TYR A 73 -3.64 -6.62 5.43
N GLU A 74 -4.82 -6.64 4.81
CA GLU A 74 -4.98 -6.90 3.35
C GLU A 74 -4.56 -5.71 2.47
N VAL A 75 -4.94 -4.47 2.83
CA VAL A 75 -4.57 -3.22 2.13
C VAL A 75 -4.60 -2.06 3.14
N ILE A 76 -3.58 -1.20 3.12
CA ILE A 76 -3.54 0.03 3.93
C ILE A 76 -3.20 1.21 2.99
N PRO A 77 -4.18 2.01 2.53
CA PRO A 77 -3.89 3.23 1.79
C PRO A 77 -3.17 4.25 2.70
N GLY A 78 -2.23 5.00 2.15
CA GLY A 78 -1.37 5.94 2.87
C GLY A 78 -1.68 7.41 2.59
N TYR A 79 -1.11 8.31 3.40
CA TYR A 79 -1.34 9.74 3.53
C TYR A 79 -1.45 10.51 2.21
N PRO A 80 -0.65 10.22 1.15
CA PRO A 80 -0.83 10.88 -0.15
C PRO A 80 -2.23 10.68 -0.75
N TRP A 81 -2.87 9.54 -0.50
CA TRP A 81 -4.25 9.28 -0.93
C TRP A 81 -5.26 10.07 -0.07
N LEU A 82 -4.98 10.19 1.23
CA LEU A 82 -5.91 10.77 2.20
C LEU A 82 -5.93 12.30 2.16
N SER A 83 -4.78 12.93 1.91
CA SER A 83 -4.72 14.37 1.69
C SER A 83 -5.48 14.82 0.44
N ILE A 84 -5.74 13.91 -0.50
CA ILE A 84 -6.47 14.22 -1.74
C ILE A 84 -7.97 13.92 -1.59
N HIS A 85 -8.35 12.89 -0.85
CA HIS A 85 -9.71 12.31 -0.94
C HIS A 85 -10.60 12.42 0.29
N ASP A 86 -10.10 12.96 1.42
CA ASP A 86 -10.82 13.23 2.68
C ASP A 86 -12.18 12.51 2.85
N PRO A 87 -12.18 11.17 2.96
CA PRO A 87 -13.43 10.43 2.97
C PRO A 87 -14.10 10.63 4.32
N VAL A 88 -15.28 11.25 4.29
CA VAL A 88 -16.17 11.36 5.45
C VAL A 88 -16.54 9.94 5.90
N THR A 89 -16.13 9.57 7.10
CA THR A 89 -16.55 8.33 7.74
C THR A 89 -17.93 8.56 8.35
N SER A 90 -18.96 7.90 7.78
CA SER A 90 -20.27 7.75 8.42
C SER A 90 -20.39 6.37 9.06
#